data_AF-A0ABD3N8A2-F1
#
_entry.id   AF-A0ABD3N8A2-F1
#
_cell.length_a   1.000
_cell.length_b   1.000
_cell.length_c   1.000
_cell.angle_alpha   90.00
_cell.angle_beta   90.00
_cell.angle_gamma   90.00
#
_symmetry.space_group_name_H-M   'P 1'
#
loop_
_entity.id
_entity.type
_entity.pdbx_description
1 polymer ?
#
loop_
_entity_poly.entity_id
_entity_poly.type
_entity_poly.pdbx_seq_one_letter_code
_entity_poly.pdbx_strand_id
1 'polypeptide(L)'
;MNTDESETLNDDEMSKSTYVALIFNNYSDIKQNGEKFKDIGFPWLLIASDAFQAFVIGLTSFRIYRETSDPLWLEKAKDEQGSSWTFEHQSNLMLAEEAYSSGDYEKAGALYDNAILLARRSKNLPDEALISELAAHFHLNVGNNKSAFDYYHIAYQKYVEWGAMAKVRKLNAFAHETFGAGFPSITFSICANGSTVWPIDSRKKEATA
;
A
#
# COMPACT_ATOMS: atom_id res chain seq x y z
N MET A 1 -36.90 -13.92 -22.38
CA MET A 1 -35.58 -14.46 -22.73
C MET A 1 -34.71 -13.28 -23.12
N ASN A 2 -34.14 -12.63 -22.12
CA ASN A 2 -32.96 -11.79 -22.26
C ASN A 2 -32.17 -12.09 -20.99
N THR A 3 -30.99 -12.64 -21.23
CA THR A 3 -30.02 -13.14 -20.27
C THR A 3 -29.53 -11.99 -19.42
N ASP A 4 -29.68 -12.14 -18.10
CA ASP A 4 -28.83 -11.47 -17.12
C ASP A 4 -27.39 -11.92 -17.41
N GLU A 5 -26.65 -11.11 -18.15
CA GLU A 5 -25.20 -11.15 -18.10
C GLU A 5 -24.81 -10.57 -16.74
N SER A 6 -24.79 -11.44 -15.73
CA SER A 6 -23.97 -11.21 -14.55
C SER A 6 -22.54 -11.02 -15.06
N GLU A 7 -22.11 -9.76 -15.11
CA GLU A 7 -20.77 -9.32 -15.50
C GLU A 7 -19.75 -9.91 -14.51
N THR A 8 -19.39 -11.17 -14.72
CA THR A 8 -18.35 -11.86 -13.95
C THR A 8 -17.03 -11.25 -14.37
N LEU A 9 -16.54 -10.29 -13.56
CA LEU A 9 -15.19 -9.73 -13.71
C LEU A 9 -14.18 -10.86 -13.83
N ASN A 10 -13.37 -10.83 -14.89
CA ASN A 10 -12.42 -11.88 -15.17
C ASN A 10 -11.33 -11.91 -14.08
N ASP A 11 -10.74 -13.08 -13.82
CA ASP A 11 -9.82 -13.33 -12.71
C ASP A 11 -8.62 -12.34 -12.63
N ASP A 12 -8.05 -12.04 -13.79
CA ASP A 12 -7.00 -11.02 -13.98
C ASP A 12 -7.44 -9.61 -13.56
N GLU A 13 -8.70 -9.29 -13.83
CA GLU A 13 -9.32 -7.99 -13.56
C GLU A 13 -9.58 -7.83 -12.07
N MET A 14 -9.96 -8.91 -11.40
CA MET A 14 -10.18 -8.93 -9.95
C MET A 14 -8.87 -8.79 -9.16
N SER A 15 -7.80 -9.46 -9.60
CA SER A 15 -6.47 -9.26 -9.04
C SER A 15 -5.98 -7.82 -9.20
N LYS A 16 -6.05 -7.28 -10.43
CA LYS A 16 -5.69 -5.88 -10.72
C LYS A 16 -6.54 -4.92 -9.88
N SER A 17 -7.84 -5.19 -9.72
CA SER A 17 -8.75 -4.41 -8.89
C SER A 17 -8.37 -4.45 -7.41
N THR A 18 -7.97 -5.62 -6.89
CA THR A 18 -7.53 -5.78 -5.49
C THR A 18 -6.20 -5.09 -5.21
N TYR A 19 -5.26 -5.19 -6.15
CA TYR A 19 -4.00 -4.46 -6.07
C TYR A 19 -4.21 -2.95 -6.14
N VAL A 20 -5.09 -2.49 -7.05
CA VAL A 20 -5.49 -1.07 -7.11
C VAL A 20 -6.17 -0.65 -5.80
N ALA A 21 -7.06 -1.46 -5.23
CA ALA A 21 -7.71 -1.16 -3.95
C ALA A 21 -6.68 -1.09 -2.80
N LEU A 22 -5.70 -2.00 -2.77
CA LEU A 22 -4.59 -2.00 -1.81
C LEU A 22 -3.72 -0.75 -1.97
N ILE A 23 -3.27 -0.44 -3.19
CA ILE A 23 -2.51 0.78 -3.47
C ILE A 23 -3.32 1.99 -3.05
N PHE A 24 -4.59 2.10 -3.40
CA PHE A 24 -5.39 3.27 -3.06
C PHE A 24 -5.85 3.27 -1.59
N ASN A 25 -5.48 2.27 -0.80
CA ASN A 25 -5.95 2.08 0.56
C ASN A 25 -7.49 2.19 0.66
N ASN A 26 -8.20 1.67 -0.34
CA ASN A 26 -9.66 1.70 -0.39
C ASN A 26 -10.26 0.45 0.26
N TYR A 27 -10.47 0.51 1.57
CA TYR A 27 -10.87 -0.65 2.36
C TYR A 27 -12.24 -1.25 1.97
N SER A 28 -13.24 -0.42 1.64
CA SER A 28 -14.56 -0.92 1.22
C SER A 28 -14.45 -1.82 0.00
N ASP A 29 -13.57 -1.44 -0.94
CA ASP A 29 -13.34 -2.18 -2.17
C ASP A 29 -12.48 -3.42 -1.91
N ILE A 30 -11.50 -3.35 -1.00
CA ILE A 30 -10.72 -4.52 -0.55
C ILE A 30 -11.66 -5.57 0.06
N LYS A 31 -12.58 -5.17 0.94
CA LYS A 31 -13.52 -6.08 1.60
C LYS A 31 -14.54 -6.65 0.60
N GLN A 32 -15.17 -5.81 -0.22
CA GLN A 32 -16.14 -6.23 -1.22
C GLN A 32 -15.52 -7.18 -2.25
N ASN A 33 -14.33 -6.86 -2.75
CA ASN A 33 -13.64 -7.71 -3.71
C ASN A 33 -13.14 -8.99 -3.03
N GLY A 34 -12.58 -8.88 -1.82
CA GLY A 34 -12.16 -10.00 -0.97
C GLY A 34 -13.28 -11.00 -0.64
N GLU A 35 -14.50 -10.51 -0.41
CA GLU A 35 -15.69 -11.34 -0.22
C GLU A 35 -16.11 -12.04 -1.52
N LYS A 36 -16.06 -11.36 -2.68
CA LYS A 36 -16.31 -11.98 -3.99
C LYS A 36 -15.31 -13.10 -4.32
N PHE A 37 -14.06 -13.00 -3.86
CA PHE A 37 -13.07 -14.09 -3.96
C PHE A 37 -13.44 -15.34 -3.17
N LYS A 38 -14.29 -15.23 -2.12
CA LYS A 38 -14.72 -16.39 -1.32
C LYS A 38 -15.67 -17.30 -2.10
N ASP A 39 -16.48 -16.71 -2.98
CA ASP A 39 -17.56 -17.40 -3.72
C ASP A 39 -17.06 -18.09 -4.99
N ILE A 40 -15.95 -17.62 -5.55
CA ILE A 40 -15.27 -18.21 -6.71
C ILE A 40 -14.21 -19.17 -6.15
N GLY A 41 -14.55 -20.45 -6.05
CA GLY A 41 -13.65 -21.48 -5.55
C GLY A 41 -12.24 -21.41 -6.17
N PHE A 42 -11.21 -21.69 -5.36
CA PHE A 42 -9.77 -21.56 -5.63
C PHE A 42 -9.12 -22.79 -6.34
N PRO A 43 -9.28 -23.01 -7.67
CA PRO A 43 -8.31 -23.87 -8.40
C PRO A 43 -7.37 -23.23 -9.43
N TRP A 44 -7.18 -21.90 -9.50
CA TRP A 44 -6.36 -21.27 -10.56
C TRP A 44 -5.13 -20.50 -10.07
N LEU A 45 -4.61 -20.86 -8.89
CA LEU A 45 -3.38 -20.37 -8.23
C LEU A 45 -2.07 -20.57 -9.04
N LEU A 46 -2.13 -20.73 -10.36
CA LEU A 46 -0.99 -21.21 -11.17
C LEU A 46 -0.66 -20.39 -12.42
N ILE A 47 -1.38 -19.32 -12.77
CA ILE A 47 -1.04 -18.60 -14.03
C ILE A 47 -1.27 -17.08 -13.91
N ALA A 48 -0.40 -16.37 -13.17
CA ALA A 48 0.14 -15.04 -13.49
C ALA A 48 0.96 -14.46 -12.30
N SER A 49 2.28 -14.73 -12.31
CA SER A 49 3.28 -14.30 -11.30
C SER A 49 2.94 -14.67 -9.85
N ASP A 50 3.16 -15.94 -9.48
CA ASP A 50 2.83 -16.53 -8.18
C ASP A 50 3.22 -15.69 -6.96
N ALA A 51 4.38 -15.04 -6.98
CA ALA A 51 4.88 -14.29 -5.83
C ALA A 51 4.17 -12.94 -5.58
N PHE A 52 3.66 -12.28 -6.62
CA PHE A 52 3.00 -10.98 -6.47
C PHE A 52 1.55 -11.13 -6.02
N GLN A 53 0.84 -12.15 -6.52
CA GLN A 53 -0.51 -12.48 -6.10
C GLN A 53 -0.55 -12.90 -4.63
N ALA A 54 0.32 -13.83 -4.25
CA ALA A 54 0.48 -14.26 -2.87
C ALA A 54 0.73 -13.04 -1.95
N PHE A 55 1.51 -12.07 -2.41
CA PHE A 55 1.91 -10.91 -1.60
C PHE A 55 0.72 -9.99 -1.33
N VAL A 56 -0.08 -9.72 -2.37
CA VAL A 56 -1.31 -8.93 -2.24
C VAL A 56 -2.35 -9.66 -1.39
N ILE A 57 -2.49 -10.98 -1.56
CA ILE A 57 -3.40 -11.82 -0.76
C ILE A 57 -2.98 -11.82 0.72
N GLY A 58 -1.70 -11.99 1.03
CA GLY A 58 -1.19 -11.96 2.40
C GLY A 58 -1.47 -10.64 3.10
N LEU A 59 -1.14 -9.51 2.45
CA LEU A 59 -1.39 -8.17 3.00
C LEU A 59 -2.88 -7.88 3.24
N THR A 60 -3.73 -8.24 2.28
CA THR A 60 -5.18 -8.03 2.41
C THR A 60 -5.78 -8.93 3.48
N SER A 61 -5.29 -10.17 3.61
CA SER A 61 -5.74 -11.12 4.64
C SER A 61 -5.45 -10.63 6.05
N PHE A 62 -4.23 -10.13 6.31
CA PHE A 62 -3.89 -9.53 7.62
C PHE A 62 -4.78 -8.33 7.95
N ARG A 63 -5.09 -7.49 6.97
CA ARG A 63 -5.98 -6.34 7.16
C ARG A 63 -7.41 -6.74 7.44
N ILE A 64 -7.94 -7.72 6.72
CA ILE A 64 -9.30 -8.21 6.96
C ILE A 64 -9.38 -8.83 8.35
N TYR A 65 -8.37 -9.64 8.73
CA TYR A 65 -8.29 -10.23 10.06
C TYR A 65 -8.34 -9.20 11.19
N ARG A 66 -7.63 -8.06 11.08
CA ARG A 66 -7.66 -7.01 12.10
C ARG A 66 -9.07 -6.45 12.38
N GLU A 67 -9.92 -6.43 11.36
CA GLU A 67 -11.26 -5.84 11.42
C GLU A 67 -12.33 -6.87 11.79
N THR A 68 -12.24 -8.07 11.21
CA THR A 68 -13.24 -9.13 11.42
C THR A 68 -12.91 -10.05 12.59
N SER A 69 -11.64 -10.08 13.01
CA SER A 69 -11.08 -11.09 13.93
C SER A 69 -11.35 -12.54 13.50
N ASP A 70 -11.62 -12.77 12.21
CA ASP A 70 -11.95 -14.09 11.65
C ASP A 70 -10.66 -14.90 11.42
N PRO A 71 -10.48 -16.04 12.11
CA PRO A 71 -9.26 -16.84 12.05
C PRO A 71 -8.95 -17.40 10.66
N LEU A 72 -9.95 -17.53 9.78
CA LEU A 72 -9.74 -17.97 8.39
C LEU A 72 -8.72 -17.09 7.66
N TRP A 73 -8.79 -15.78 7.87
CA TRP A 73 -7.89 -14.82 7.21
C TRP A 73 -6.50 -14.84 7.82
N LEU A 74 -6.37 -15.17 9.10
CA LEU A 74 -5.08 -15.36 9.75
C LEU A 74 -4.37 -16.61 9.23
N GLU A 75 -5.11 -17.73 9.08
CA GLU A 75 -4.57 -18.97 8.50
C GLU A 75 -4.13 -18.72 7.05
N LYS A 76 -4.99 -18.09 6.25
CA LYS A 76 -4.67 -17.74 4.86
C LYS A 76 -3.43 -16.86 4.73
N ALA A 77 -3.29 -15.84 5.58
CA ALA A 77 -2.11 -14.98 5.55
C ALA A 77 -0.82 -15.75 5.87
N LYS A 78 -0.89 -16.75 6.76
CA LYS A 78 0.25 -17.60 7.14
C LYS A 78 0.61 -18.63 6.08
N ASP A 79 -0.38 -19.19 5.38
CA ASP A 79 -0.14 -20.11 4.26
C ASP A 79 0.65 -19.41 3.15
N GLU A 80 0.27 -18.17 2.84
CA GLU A 80 0.97 -17.36 1.83
C GLU A 80 2.38 -16.95 2.29
N GLN A 81 2.63 -16.80 3.61
CA GLN A 81 3.95 -16.49 4.17
C GLN A 81 5.01 -17.54 3.83
N GLY A 82 4.60 -18.81 3.63
CA GLY A 82 5.46 -19.91 3.21
C GLY A 82 5.78 -19.93 1.71
N SER A 83 5.07 -19.15 0.90
CA SER A 83 5.34 -19.00 -0.53
C SER A 83 6.47 -17.98 -0.71
N SER A 84 7.55 -18.38 -1.37
CA SER A 84 8.82 -17.65 -1.44
C SER A 84 8.67 -16.21 -1.96
N TRP A 85 8.52 -15.23 -1.07
CA TRP A 85 8.56 -13.81 -1.41
C TRP A 85 9.84 -13.50 -2.18
N THR A 86 9.72 -12.94 -3.38
CA THR A 86 10.86 -12.78 -4.29
C THR A 86 11.89 -11.78 -3.77
N PHE A 87 11.47 -10.83 -2.92
CA PHE A 87 12.35 -9.81 -2.40
C PHE A 87 12.30 -9.70 -0.86
N GLU A 88 13.46 -9.44 -0.27
CA GLU A 88 13.65 -9.34 1.19
C GLU A 88 12.78 -8.25 1.83
N HIS A 89 12.55 -7.13 1.13
CA HIS A 89 11.68 -6.05 1.63
C HIS A 89 10.21 -6.45 1.71
N GLN A 90 9.73 -7.31 0.80
CA GLN A 90 8.35 -7.81 0.82
C GLN A 90 8.13 -8.78 1.98
N SER A 91 9.12 -9.64 2.25
CA SER A 91 9.09 -10.53 3.42
C SER A 91 9.07 -9.76 4.74
N ASN A 92 9.92 -8.73 4.86
CA ASN A 92 9.92 -7.86 6.05
C ASN A 92 8.60 -7.11 6.22
N LEU A 93 8.00 -6.61 5.13
CA LEU A 93 6.68 -5.98 5.19
C LEU A 93 5.61 -6.95 5.69
N MET A 94 5.62 -8.20 5.22
CA MET A 94 4.64 -9.20 5.64
C MET A 94 4.76 -9.51 7.13
N LEU A 95 5.99 -9.68 7.61
CA LEU A 95 6.26 -9.85 9.04
C LEU A 95 5.83 -8.63 9.86
N ALA A 96 5.95 -7.41 9.31
CA ALA A 96 5.49 -6.20 9.98
C ALA A 96 3.98 -6.19 10.16
N GLU A 97 3.21 -6.54 9.11
CA GLU A 97 1.75 -6.64 9.18
C GLU A 97 1.28 -7.78 10.09
N GLU A 98 1.99 -8.91 10.13
CA GLU A 98 1.73 -10.00 11.07
C GLU A 98 1.95 -9.55 12.52
N ALA A 99 3.09 -8.93 12.81
CA ALA A 99 3.41 -8.41 14.14
C ALA A 99 2.38 -7.35 14.57
N TYR A 100 2.00 -6.47 13.64
CA TYR A 100 0.96 -5.48 13.90
C TYR A 100 -0.39 -6.12 14.22
N SER A 101 -0.79 -7.14 13.44
CA SER A 101 -2.06 -7.87 13.65
C SER A 101 -2.05 -8.70 14.94
N SER A 102 -0.87 -9.09 15.42
CA SER A 102 -0.67 -9.81 16.68
C SER A 102 -0.55 -8.89 17.90
N GLY A 103 -0.56 -7.57 17.71
CA GLY A 103 -0.43 -6.57 18.79
C GLY A 103 1.00 -6.28 19.23
N ASP A 104 2.02 -6.82 18.55
CA ASP A 104 3.43 -6.56 18.83
C ASP A 104 3.90 -5.31 18.04
N TYR A 105 3.53 -4.14 18.55
CA TYR A 105 3.77 -2.86 17.88
C TYR A 105 5.25 -2.48 17.81
N GLU A 106 6.05 -2.88 18.79
CA GLU A 106 7.49 -2.60 18.80
C GLU A 106 8.18 -3.36 17.66
N LYS A 107 7.89 -4.66 17.54
CA LYS A 107 8.40 -5.48 16.44
C LYS A 107 7.88 -5.02 15.08
N ALA A 108 6.60 -4.64 14.99
CA ALA A 108 6.01 -4.15 13.75
C ALA A 108 6.74 -2.89 13.24
N GLY A 109 6.98 -1.90 14.11
CA GLY A 109 7.70 -0.68 13.74
C GLY A 109 9.11 -0.97 13.20
N ALA A 110 9.87 -1.82 13.91
CA ALA A 110 11.22 -2.21 13.47
C ALA A 110 11.24 -2.93 12.11
N LEU A 111 10.23 -3.76 11.84
CA LEU A 111 10.09 -4.48 10.57
C LEU A 111 9.69 -3.55 9.42
N TYR A 112 8.82 -2.57 9.66
CA TYR A 112 8.51 -1.54 8.67
C TYR A 112 9.76 -0.74 8.29
N ASP A 113 10.54 -0.29 9.29
CA ASP A 113 11.80 0.42 9.05
C ASP A 113 12.77 -0.39 8.19
N ASN A 114 12.94 -1.67 8.54
CA ASN A 114 13.81 -2.56 7.78
C ASN A 114 13.30 -2.76 6.35
N ALA A 115 12.00 -2.96 6.16
CA ALA A 115 11.38 -3.11 4.85
C ALA A 115 11.62 -1.87 3.96
N ILE A 116 11.49 -0.65 4.50
CA ILE A 116 11.76 0.60 3.78
C ILE A 116 13.24 0.69 3.39
N LEU A 117 14.14 0.38 4.31
CA LEU A 117 15.58 0.39 4.04
C LEU A 117 15.97 -0.59 2.93
N LEU A 118 15.39 -1.79 2.95
CA LEU A 118 15.63 -2.82 1.93
C LEU A 118 15.05 -2.42 0.57
N ALA A 119 13.82 -1.88 0.53
CA ALA A 119 13.20 -1.40 -0.70
C ALA A 119 13.99 -0.24 -1.33
N ARG A 120 14.52 0.66 -0.50
CA ARG A 120 15.41 1.75 -0.94
C ARG A 120 16.72 1.22 -1.53
N ARG A 121 17.33 0.21 -0.89
CA ARG A 121 18.57 -0.42 -1.38
C ARG A 121 18.36 -1.16 -2.70
N SER A 122 17.21 -1.81 -2.87
CA SER A 122 16.82 -2.47 -4.12
C SER A 122 16.36 -1.50 -5.21
N LYS A 123 16.25 -0.19 -4.89
CA LYS A 123 15.77 0.88 -5.79
C LYS A 123 14.34 0.63 -6.29
N ASN A 124 13.53 -0.06 -5.50
CA ASN A 124 12.17 -0.41 -5.87
C ASN A 124 11.20 0.68 -5.38
N LEU A 125 11.06 1.74 -6.19
CA LEU A 125 10.27 2.93 -5.85
C LEU A 125 8.80 2.62 -5.50
N PRO A 126 8.07 1.75 -6.24
CA PRO A 126 6.69 1.41 -5.90
C PRO A 126 6.56 0.76 -4.52
N ASP A 127 7.46 -0.18 -4.21
CA ASP A 127 7.44 -0.87 -2.93
C ASP A 127 7.88 0.04 -1.78
N GLU A 128 8.90 0.89 -1.98
CA GLU A 128 9.31 1.88 -0.98
C GLU A 128 8.15 2.86 -0.67
N ALA A 129 7.41 3.29 -1.69
CA ALA A 129 6.24 4.15 -1.52
C ALA A 129 5.13 3.46 -0.73
N LEU A 130 4.77 2.23 -1.13
CA LEU A 130 3.73 1.44 -0.48
C LEU A 130 4.08 1.16 0.98
N ILE A 131 5.26 0.59 1.25
CA ILE A 131 5.70 0.25 2.62
C ILE A 131 5.70 1.50 3.51
N SER A 132 6.18 2.64 2.99
CA SER A 132 6.17 3.90 3.75
C SER A 132 4.75 4.37 4.07
N GLU A 133 3.81 4.22 3.15
CA GLU A 133 2.41 4.53 3.43
C GLU A 133 1.84 3.62 4.51
N LEU A 134 2.17 2.32 4.49
CA LEU A 134 1.67 1.37 5.48
C LEU A 134 2.23 1.66 6.86
N ALA A 135 3.53 1.97 6.93
CA ALA A 135 4.18 2.44 8.15
C ALA A 135 3.52 3.73 8.69
N ALA A 136 3.16 4.67 7.81
CA ALA A 136 2.47 5.89 8.22
C ALA A 136 1.11 5.59 8.86
N HIS A 137 0.30 4.72 8.24
CA HIS A 137 -0.99 4.30 8.79
C HIS A 137 -0.84 3.53 10.11
N PHE A 138 0.14 2.64 10.20
CA PHE A 138 0.49 1.95 11.43
C PHE A 138 0.78 2.94 12.57
N HIS A 139 1.64 3.93 12.32
CA HIS A 139 1.98 4.93 13.33
C HIS A 139 0.81 5.85 13.72
N LEU A 140 -0.09 6.16 12.79
CA LEU A 140 -1.34 6.86 13.13
C LEU A 140 -2.19 6.04 14.10
N ASN A 141 -2.36 4.75 13.83
CA ASN A 141 -3.20 3.87 14.63
C ASN A 141 -2.62 3.63 16.03
N VAL A 142 -1.30 3.62 16.18
CA VAL A 142 -0.61 3.53 17.48
C VAL A 142 -0.55 4.91 18.20
N GLY A 143 -0.97 6.00 17.54
CA GLY A 143 -1.02 7.35 18.12
C GLY A 143 0.29 8.14 18.01
N ASN A 144 1.27 7.66 17.24
CA ASN A 144 2.53 8.35 16.99
C ASN A 144 2.45 9.23 15.71
N ASN A 145 1.76 10.37 15.84
CA ASN A 145 1.51 11.30 14.73
C ASN A 145 2.79 11.86 14.09
N LYS A 146 3.88 11.99 14.86
CA LYS A 146 5.14 12.51 14.34
C LYS A 146 5.77 11.54 13.34
N SER A 147 5.96 10.29 13.77
CA SER A 147 6.49 9.24 12.88
C SER A 147 5.56 9.01 11.69
N ALA A 148 4.23 9.02 11.93
CA ALA A 148 3.26 8.92 10.84
C ALA A 148 3.47 9.99 9.76
N PHE A 149 3.64 11.25 10.16
CA PHE A 149 3.91 12.36 9.23
C PHE A 149 5.19 12.14 8.43
N ASP A 150 6.27 11.70 9.08
CA ASP A 150 7.57 11.47 8.45
C ASP A 150 7.47 10.37 7.36
N TYR A 151 6.86 9.23 7.67
CA TYR A 151 6.66 8.16 6.67
C TYR A 151 5.70 8.56 5.56
N TYR A 152 4.67 9.35 5.88
CA TYR A 152 3.74 9.86 4.89
C TYR A 152 4.45 10.76 3.87
N HIS A 153 5.37 11.61 4.34
CA HIS A 153 6.18 12.45 3.48
C HIS A 153 7.08 11.62 2.55
N ILE A 154 7.68 10.55 3.07
CA ILE A 154 8.49 9.62 2.27
C ILE A 154 7.61 8.95 1.20
N ALA A 155 6.48 8.37 1.59
CA ALA A 155 5.55 7.71 0.68
C ALA A 155 5.12 8.65 -0.46
N TYR A 156 4.74 9.86 -0.09
CA TYR A 156 4.36 10.91 -1.02
C TYR A 156 5.48 11.25 -2.02
N GLN A 157 6.72 11.48 -1.55
CA GLN A 157 7.86 11.76 -2.42
C GLN A 157 8.12 10.59 -3.38
N LYS A 158 8.03 9.35 -2.90
CA LYS A 158 8.27 8.16 -3.71
C LYS A 158 7.17 7.94 -4.76
N TYR A 159 5.91 8.21 -4.43
CA TYR A 159 4.83 8.20 -5.41
C TYR A 159 4.97 9.30 -6.47
N VAL A 160 5.50 10.48 -6.11
CA VAL A 160 5.83 11.54 -7.07
C VAL A 160 6.98 11.10 -7.99
N GLU A 161 8.07 10.59 -7.42
CA GLU A 161 9.23 10.07 -8.18
C GLU A 161 8.83 8.93 -9.13
N TRP A 162 7.94 8.05 -8.70
CA TRP A 162 7.42 6.96 -9.52
C TRP A 162 6.44 7.44 -10.61
N GLY A 163 5.78 8.58 -10.43
CA GLY A 163 4.81 9.13 -11.39
C GLY A 163 3.35 8.74 -11.12
N ALA A 164 3.02 8.16 -9.95
CA ALA A 164 1.68 7.70 -9.59
C ALA A 164 0.76 8.86 -9.16
N MET A 165 0.48 9.79 -10.07
CA MET A 165 -0.17 11.07 -9.74
C MET A 165 -1.58 10.97 -9.16
N ALA A 166 -2.36 9.96 -9.57
CA ALA A 166 -3.66 9.70 -8.96
C ALA A 166 -3.54 9.36 -7.47
N LYS A 167 -2.52 8.57 -7.12
CA LYS A 167 -2.20 8.20 -5.74
C LYS A 167 -1.68 9.39 -4.95
N VAL A 168 -0.78 10.19 -5.54
CA VAL A 168 -0.29 11.44 -4.94
C VAL A 168 -1.42 12.40 -4.58
N ARG A 169 -2.41 12.59 -5.47
CA ARG A 169 -3.59 13.44 -5.19
C ARG A 169 -4.40 12.92 -4.02
N LYS A 170 -4.63 11.61 -3.96
CA LYS A 170 -5.34 10.97 -2.84
C LYS A 170 -4.55 11.15 -1.53
N LEU A 171 -3.24 10.99 -1.57
CA LEU A 171 -2.39 11.20 -0.40
C LEU A 171 -2.44 12.65 0.07
N ASN A 172 -2.33 13.61 -0.85
CA ASN A 172 -2.39 15.02 -0.49
C ASN A 172 -3.72 15.41 0.18
N ALA A 173 -4.84 14.90 -0.33
CA ALA A 173 -6.15 15.13 0.27
C ALA A 173 -6.23 14.58 1.71
N PHE A 174 -5.81 13.33 1.91
CA PHE A 174 -5.78 12.71 3.23
C PHE A 174 -4.82 13.42 4.20
N ALA A 175 -3.65 13.85 3.73
CA ALA A 175 -2.68 14.55 4.55
C ALA A 175 -3.19 15.91 5.04
N HIS A 176 -3.91 16.64 4.19
CA HIS A 176 -4.54 17.90 4.58
C HIS A 176 -5.61 17.72 5.66
N GLU A 177 -6.38 16.63 5.59
CA GLU A 177 -7.38 16.29 6.60
C GLU A 177 -6.73 15.84 7.92
N THR A 178 -5.70 15.00 7.84
CA THR A 178 -5.10 14.33 9.01
C THR A 178 -4.07 15.19 9.74
N PHE A 179 -3.23 15.91 9.00
CA PHE A 179 -2.08 16.67 9.54
C PHE A 179 -2.23 18.19 9.41
N GLY A 180 -3.30 18.68 8.76
CA GLY A 180 -3.55 20.11 8.55
C GLY A 180 -2.66 20.76 7.47
N ALA A 181 -2.53 22.10 7.51
CA ALA A 181 -1.83 22.90 6.50
C ALA A 181 -0.29 22.75 6.51
N GLY A 182 0.28 21.89 7.37
CA GLY A 182 1.72 21.65 7.45
C GLY A 182 2.29 20.70 6.39
N PHE A 183 1.44 20.06 5.59
CA PHE A 183 1.87 19.16 4.51
C PHE A 183 2.12 19.94 3.20
N PRO A 184 3.20 19.63 2.44
CA PRO A 184 3.52 20.36 1.22
C PRO A 184 2.39 20.25 0.19
N SER A 185 1.75 21.39 -0.09
CA SER A 185 0.82 21.49 -1.21
C SER A 185 1.57 21.44 -2.54
N ILE A 186 1.13 20.58 -3.46
CA ILE A 186 1.59 20.67 -4.85
C ILE A 186 0.96 21.92 -5.47
N THR A 187 1.73 22.99 -5.62
CA THR A 187 1.44 23.96 -6.68
C THR A 187 1.94 23.38 -7.99
N PHE A 188 1.01 22.90 -8.81
CA PHE A 188 1.28 22.63 -10.22
C PHE A 188 1.45 23.98 -10.92
N SER A 189 2.67 24.36 -11.26
CA SER A 189 2.88 25.43 -12.25
C SER A 189 2.79 24.81 -13.63
N ILE A 190 1.75 25.15 -14.38
CA ILE A 190 1.65 24.84 -15.81
C ILE A 190 2.63 25.79 -16.53
N CYS A 191 3.67 25.27 -17.17
CA CYS A 191 4.50 26.08 -18.06
C CYS A 191 3.72 26.37 -19.36
N ALA A 192 3.90 27.57 -19.91
CA ALA A 192 3.18 28.08 -21.09
C ALA A 192 3.34 27.23 -22.38
N ASN A 193 4.23 26.23 -22.37
CA ASN A 193 4.53 25.31 -23.45
C ASN A 193 3.93 23.90 -23.27
N GLY A 194 3.06 23.68 -22.27
CA GLY A 194 2.34 22.42 -22.07
C GLY A 194 3.19 21.28 -21.48
N SER A 195 4.44 21.53 -21.10
CA SER A 195 5.23 20.58 -20.31
C SER A 195 4.99 20.78 -18.81
N THR A 196 4.81 19.67 -18.10
CA THR A 196 4.75 19.64 -16.64
C THR A 196 6.16 19.75 -16.07
N VAL A 197 6.45 20.83 -15.34
CA VAL A 197 7.66 20.94 -14.52
C VAL A 197 7.34 20.47 -13.10
N TRP A 198 8.12 19.52 -12.60
CA TRP A 198 7.94 18.93 -11.27
C TRP A 198 8.36 19.93 -10.18
N PRO A 199 7.61 20.05 -9.07
CA PRO A 199 8.01 20.90 -7.97
C PRO A 199 9.30 20.35 -7.34
N ILE A 200 10.37 21.14 -7.37
CA ILE A 200 11.52 20.92 -6.50
C ILE A 200 11.09 21.36 -5.10
N ASP A 201 11.21 20.46 -4.12
CA ASP A 201 10.97 20.75 -2.69
C ASP A 201 11.57 22.11 -2.32
N SER A 202 10.72 23.04 -1.87
CA SER A 202 11.12 24.39 -1.49
C SER A 202 12.13 24.38 -0.33
N ARG A 203 12.19 23.29 0.46
CA ARG A 203 13.19 23.11 1.52
C ARG A 203 14.60 22.82 0.99
N LYS A 204 14.77 22.40 -0.27
CA LYS A 204 16.10 22.21 -0.88
C LYS A 204 16.74 23.51 -1.39
N LYS A 205 16.03 24.64 -1.37
CA LYS A 205 16.61 25.94 -1.77
C LYS A 205 17.35 26.66 -0.64
N GLU A 206 17.18 26.26 0.62
CA GLU A 206 17.79 26.95 1.76
C GLU A 206 19.10 26.31 2.26
N ALA A 207 19.51 25.15 1.72
CA ALA A 207 20.74 24.45 2.14
C ALA A 207 22.01 24.85 1.33
N THR A 208 21.90 25.82 0.43
CA THR A 208 23.03 26.39 -0.31
C THR A 208 22.87 27.90 -0.36
N ALA A 209 23.13 28.56 0.76
CA ALA A 209 23.39 29.99 0.86
C ALA A 209 24.64 30.19 1.71
#